data_AF-W4AVY1-F1
#
_entry.id   AF-W4AVY1-F1
#
_cell.length_a   1.000
_cell.length_b   1.000
_cell.length_c   1.000
_cell.angle_alpha   90.00
_cell.angle_beta   90.00
_cell.angle_gamma   90.00
#
_symmetry.space_group_name_H-M   'P 1'
#
loop_
_entity.id
_entity.type
_entity.pdbx_description
1 polymer ?
#
loop_
_entity_poly.entity_id
_entity_poly.type
_entity_poly.pdbx_seq_one_letter_code
_entity_poly.pdbx_strand_id
1 'polypeptide(L)'
;MVNFQDIVPFMDQVRQMLEKEPALPSEPWDEKLTDVSEVLQNSGIIGKKIEAPKAAVPSGTLSYEEAMDKLNQVRDTTKEIIVRLAERNTNDLRYPHPFGFEMNANQWAHFIAIHETLHIRQLGRIREANK
;
A
#
# COMPACT_ATOMS: atom_id res chain seq x y z
N MET A 1 -11.89 -6.15 1.18
CA MET A 1 -10.81 -7.11 0.87
C MET A 1 -10.67 -7.13 -0.65
N VAL A 2 -9.47 -6.92 -1.19
CA VAL A 2 -9.24 -6.52 -2.60
C VAL A 2 -8.54 -7.66 -3.36
N ASN A 3 -9.11 -8.15 -4.46
CA ASN A 3 -8.42 -9.06 -5.37
C ASN A 3 -7.37 -8.27 -6.17
N PHE A 4 -6.27 -8.89 -6.60
CA PHE A 4 -5.27 -8.23 -7.45
C PHE A 4 -5.88 -7.62 -8.73
N GLN A 5 -6.90 -8.27 -9.30
CA GLN A 5 -7.63 -7.74 -10.45
C GLN A 5 -8.45 -6.48 -10.12
N ASP A 6 -8.83 -6.32 -8.86
CA ASP A 6 -9.64 -5.21 -8.33
C ASP A 6 -8.79 -4.07 -7.77
N ILE A 7 -7.45 -4.15 -7.87
CA ILE A 7 -6.58 -3.15 -7.27
C ILE A 7 -6.79 -1.76 -7.89
N VAL A 8 -6.98 -1.69 -9.21
CA VAL A 8 -7.30 -0.42 -9.90
C VAL A 8 -8.64 0.13 -9.42
N PRO A 9 -9.77 -0.61 -9.48
CA PRO A 9 -11.05 -0.18 -8.90
C PRO A 9 -10.96 0.26 -7.45
N PHE A 10 -10.18 -0.45 -6.62
CA PHE A 10 -9.99 -0.10 -5.22
C PHE A 10 -9.26 1.24 -5.06
N MET A 11 -8.16 1.45 -5.80
CA MET A 11 -7.44 2.72 -5.74
C MET A 11 -8.30 3.90 -6.21
N ASP A 12 -9.14 3.68 -7.22
CA ASP A 12 -10.14 4.67 -7.65
C ASP A 12 -11.17 4.97 -6.56
N GLN A 13 -11.63 3.95 -5.83
CA GLN A 13 -12.53 4.16 -4.68
C GLN A 13 -11.86 4.99 -3.59
N VAL A 14 -10.60 4.70 -3.25
CA VAL A 14 -9.85 5.49 -2.26
C VAL A 14 -9.72 6.95 -2.70
N ARG A 15 -9.37 7.18 -3.98
CA ARG A 15 -9.32 8.53 -4.56
C ARG A 15 -10.66 9.26 -4.44
N GLN A 16 -11.77 8.61 -4.78
CA GLN A 16 -13.11 9.18 -4.67
C GLN A 16 -13.55 9.41 -3.23
N MET A 17 -13.14 8.57 -2.28
CA MET A 17 -13.40 8.79 -0.86
C MET A 17 -12.69 10.06 -0.38
N LEU A 18 -11.41 10.25 -0.73
CA LEU A 18 -10.66 11.45 -0.36
C LEU A 18 -11.20 12.74 -0.99
N GLU A 19 -11.89 12.65 -2.12
CA GLU A 19 -12.62 13.77 -2.75
C GLU A 19 -13.85 14.22 -1.96
N LYS A 20 -14.49 13.28 -1.24
CA LYS A 20 -15.73 13.55 -0.49
C LYS A 20 -15.47 13.94 0.96
N GLU A 21 -14.35 13.49 1.52
CA GLU A 21 -13.95 13.84 2.89
C GLU A 21 -13.44 15.28 2.97
N PRO A 22 -13.87 16.07 3.96
CA PRO A 22 -13.42 17.44 4.13
C PRO A 22 -11.91 17.49 4.39
N ALA A 23 -11.22 18.44 3.76
CA ALA A 23 -9.83 18.72 4.09
C ALA A 23 -9.76 19.38 5.47
N LEU A 24 -9.55 18.58 6.51
CA LEU A 24 -9.18 19.05 7.84
C LEU A 24 -7.70 19.44 7.83
N PRO A 25 -7.27 20.43 8.63
CA PRO A 25 -5.87 20.81 8.70
C PRO A 25 -5.00 19.60 9.04
N SER A 26 -3.82 19.53 8.44
CA SER A 26 -2.84 18.51 8.78
C SER A 26 -2.39 18.66 10.24
N GLU A 27 -2.07 17.53 10.86
CA GLU A 27 -1.42 17.49 12.16
C GLU A 27 -0.03 18.16 12.10
N PRO A 28 0.44 18.78 13.20
CA PRO A 28 1.80 19.29 13.31
C PRO A 28 2.86 18.24 12.94
N TRP A 29 3.99 18.68 12.38
CA TRP A 29 5.04 17.78 11.89
C TRP A 29 5.58 16.81 12.95
N ASP A 30 5.71 17.29 14.18
CA ASP A 30 6.19 16.54 15.34
C ASP A 30 5.14 15.58 15.92
N GLU A 31 3.87 15.74 15.55
CA GLU A 31 2.77 14.84 15.92
C GLU A 31 2.46 13.80 14.84
N LYS A 32 3.10 13.87 13.66
CA LYS A 32 2.89 12.91 12.57
C LYS A 32 3.36 11.51 12.97
N LEU A 33 2.43 10.58 13.04
CA LEU A 33 2.74 9.17 13.26
C LEU A 33 3.17 8.55 11.94
N THR A 34 4.48 8.35 11.78
CA THR A 34 5.07 7.93 10.50
C THR A 34 5.84 6.61 10.58
N ASP A 35 6.15 6.15 11.78
CA ASP A 35 6.99 4.98 11.99
C ASP A 35 6.21 3.71 11.66
N VAL A 36 6.62 3.05 10.58
CA VAL A 36 6.10 1.75 10.15
C VAL A 36 6.85 0.61 10.85
N SER A 37 8.09 0.85 11.28
CA SER A 37 8.94 -0.17 11.91
C SER A 37 8.35 -0.64 13.23
N GLU A 38 7.87 0.29 14.05
CA GLU A 38 7.18 -0.03 15.32
C GLU A 38 5.94 -0.90 15.06
N VAL A 39 5.10 -0.53 14.10
CA VAL A 39 3.89 -1.29 13.73
C VAL A 39 4.26 -2.71 13.28
N LEU A 40 5.26 -2.83 12.40
CA LEU A 40 5.68 -4.13 11.87
C LEU A 40 6.33 -5.01 12.94
N GLN A 41 7.14 -4.44 13.84
CA GLN A 41 7.73 -5.17 14.97
C GLN A 41 6.62 -5.73 15.88
N ASN A 42 5.65 -4.89 16.24
CA ASN A 42 4.54 -5.27 17.11
C ASN A 42 3.56 -6.26 16.46
N SER A 43 3.44 -6.23 15.13
CA SER A 43 2.62 -7.20 14.39
C SER A 43 3.18 -8.63 14.42
N GLY A 44 4.46 -8.80 14.76
CA GLY A 44 5.13 -10.09 14.81
C GLY A 44 5.32 -10.76 13.44
N ILE A 45 5.19 -10.02 12.33
CA ILE A 45 5.34 -10.54 10.96
C ILE A 45 6.77 -10.54 10.44
N ILE A 46 7.63 -9.68 11.01
CA ILE A 46 9.02 -9.53 10.55
C ILE A 46 9.78 -10.86 10.69
N GLY A 47 10.52 -11.22 9.63
CA GLY A 47 11.39 -12.39 9.61
C GLY A 47 10.66 -13.74 9.48
N LYS A 48 9.33 -13.74 9.39
CA LYS A 48 8.53 -14.96 9.23
C LYS A 48 8.17 -15.19 7.76
N LYS A 49 8.17 -16.46 7.35
CA LYS A 49 7.50 -16.87 6.12
C LYS A 49 6.00 -16.87 6.39
N ILE A 50 5.28 -15.97 5.73
CA ILE A 50 3.84 -15.80 5.90
C ILE A 50 3.17 -16.15 4.59
N GLU A 51 2.12 -16.96 4.66
CA GLU A 51 1.24 -17.18 3.54
C GLU A 51 0.31 -15.99 3.38
N ALA A 52 0.22 -15.46 2.17
CA ALA A 52 -0.73 -14.39 1.87
C ALA A 52 -2.16 -14.86 2.19
N PRO A 53 -3.01 -14.02 2.79
CA PRO A 53 -4.42 -14.34 2.97
C PRO A 53 -5.04 -14.72 1.63
N LYS A 54 -5.99 -15.67 1.60
CA LYS A 54 -6.56 -16.23 0.35
C LYS A 54 -6.98 -15.16 -0.67
N ALA A 55 -7.51 -14.02 -0.22
CA ALA A 55 -7.94 -12.95 -1.12
C ALA A 55 -6.79 -12.07 -1.67
N ALA A 56 -5.63 -12.06 -1.02
CA ALA A 56 -4.43 -11.39 -1.47
C ALA A 56 -3.51 -12.33 -2.29
N VAL A 57 -3.87 -13.61 -2.43
CA VAL A 57 -3.20 -14.53 -3.33
C VAL A 57 -3.46 -14.06 -4.77
N PRO A 58 -2.42 -13.85 -5.60
CA PRO A 58 -2.61 -13.52 -7.00
C PRO A 58 -3.50 -14.56 -7.67
N SER A 59 -4.53 -14.11 -8.38
CA SER A 59 -5.49 -14.97 -9.08
C SER A 59 -5.56 -14.60 -10.56
N GLY A 60 -5.62 -15.62 -11.42
CA GLY A 60 -5.57 -15.46 -12.88
C GLY A 60 -4.17 -15.22 -13.45
N THR A 61 -4.12 -14.86 -14.72
CA THR A 61 -2.90 -14.55 -15.47
C THR A 61 -3.10 -13.24 -16.21
N LEU A 62 -2.09 -12.38 -16.17
CA LEU A 62 -2.02 -11.18 -17.02
C LEU A 62 -0.91 -11.38 -18.06
N SER A 63 -1.12 -10.85 -19.25
CA SER A 63 0.00 -10.58 -20.15
C SER A 63 0.95 -9.55 -19.52
N TYR A 64 2.18 -9.49 -20.04
CA TYR A 64 3.15 -8.50 -19.60
C TYR A 64 2.62 -7.08 -19.78
N GLU A 65 2.00 -6.78 -20.94
CA GLU A 65 1.46 -5.45 -21.25
C GLU A 65 0.34 -5.06 -20.27
N GLU A 66 -0.64 -5.95 -20.03
CA GLU A 66 -1.71 -5.69 -19.05
C GLU A 66 -1.16 -5.48 -17.63
N ALA A 67 -0.14 -6.23 -17.23
CA ALA A 67 0.49 -6.07 -15.92
C ALA A 67 1.19 -4.71 -15.80
N MET A 68 1.88 -4.28 -16.84
CA MET A 68 2.57 -2.99 -16.87
C MET A 68 1.57 -1.81 -16.88
N ASP A 69 0.50 -1.91 -17.66
CA ASP A 69 -0.54 -0.88 -17.70
C ASP A 69 -1.22 -0.71 -16.34
N LYS A 70 -1.61 -1.82 -15.69
CA LYS A 70 -2.19 -1.78 -14.35
C LYS A 70 -1.21 -1.23 -13.31
N LEU A 71 0.07 -1.59 -13.39
CA LEU A 71 1.09 -1.08 -12.48
C LEU A 71 1.25 0.45 -12.63
N ASN A 72 1.29 0.95 -13.85
CA ASN A 72 1.38 2.39 -14.13
C ASN A 72 0.14 3.13 -13.59
N GLN A 73 -1.06 2.60 -13.84
CA GLN A 73 -2.30 3.20 -13.35
C GLN A 73 -2.34 3.27 -11.82
N VAL A 74 -2.04 2.16 -11.13
CA VAL A 74 -1.99 2.15 -9.65
C VAL A 74 -0.94 3.12 -9.12
N ARG A 75 0.24 3.19 -9.76
CA ARG A 75 1.32 4.10 -9.36
C ARG A 75 0.90 5.55 -9.46
N ASP A 76 0.25 5.94 -10.56
CA ASP A 76 -0.16 7.31 -10.78
C ASP A 76 -1.31 7.71 -9.84
N THR A 77 -2.33 6.85 -9.66
CA THR A 77 -3.38 7.08 -8.66
C THR A 77 -2.81 7.18 -7.24
N THR A 78 -1.81 6.36 -6.89
CA THR A 78 -1.16 6.42 -5.57
C THR A 78 -0.47 7.77 -5.35
N LYS A 79 0.23 8.31 -6.36
CA LYS A 79 0.88 9.62 -6.25
C LYS A 79 -0.15 10.75 -6.04
N GLU A 80 -1.26 10.71 -6.78
CA GLU A 80 -2.35 11.67 -6.61
C GLU A 80 -2.93 11.63 -5.20
N ILE A 81 -3.13 10.43 -4.66
CA ILE A 81 -3.60 10.21 -3.28
C ILE A 81 -2.60 10.79 -2.27
N ILE A 82 -1.31 10.54 -2.42
CA ILE A 82 -0.27 11.03 -1.49
C ILE A 82 -0.28 12.57 -1.43
N VAL A 83 -0.38 13.25 -2.57
CA VAL A 83 -0.44 14.72 -2.61
C VAL A 83 -1.66 15.23 -1.83
N ARG A 84 -2.82 14.61 -2.00
CA ARG A 84 -4.03 14.97 -1.26
C ARG A 84 -3.91 14.67 0.23
N LEU A 85 -3.29 13.55 0.61
CA LEU A 85 -3.10 13.20 2.02
C LEU A 85 -2.20 14.20 2.75
N ALA A 86 -1.26 14.85 2.06
CA ALA A 86 -0.38 15.86 2.66
C ALA A 86 -1.13 17.08 3.22
N GLU A 87 -2.34 17.35 2.72
CA GLU A 87 -3.18 18.48 3.13
C GLU A 87 -4.18 18.09 4.23
N ARG A 88 -4.11 16.87 4.77
CA ARG A 88 -5.09 16.29 5.69
C ARG A 88 -4.45 15.83 7.00
N ASN A 89 -5.28 15.65 8.03
CA ASN A 89 -4.85 14.89 9.22
C ASN A 89 -4.68 13.42 8.84
N THR A 90 -3.46 12.90 8.88
CA THR A 90 -3.21 11.50 8.49
C THR A 90 -3.31 10.51 9.64
N ASN A 91 -3.19 10.97 10.89
CA ASN A 91 -3.23 10.14 12.09
C ASN A 91 -4.59 9.49 12.31
N ASP A 92 -5.68 10.18 11.97
CA ASP A 92 -7.05 9.70 12.17
C ASP A 92 -7.57 8.83 11.02
N LEU A 93 -6.93 8.92 9.85
CA LEU A 93 -7.25 8.12 8.67
C LEU A 93 -6.62 6.73 8.79
N ARG A 94 -7.28 5.84 9.54
CA ARG A 94 -6.80 4.47 9.80
C ARG A 94 -7.51 3.44 8.93
N TYR A 95 -6.74 2.44 8.47
CA TYR A 95 -7.28 1.30 7.75
C TYR A 95 -6.52 0.01 8.13
N PRO A 96 -7.23 -1.13 8.31
CA PRO A 96 -6.59 -2.37 8.74
C PRO A 96 -5.73 -2.99 7.63
N HIS A 97 -4.54 -3.43 7.99
CA HIS A 97 -3.72 -4.32 7.19
C HIS A 97 -4.37 -5.71 7.11
N PRO A 98 -4.25 -6.45 5.99
CA PRO A 98 -4.76 -7.83 5.86
C PRO A 98 -4.31 -8.84 6.93
N PHE A 99 -3.32 -8.52 7.75
CA PHE A 99 -2.84 -9.35 8.88
C PHE A 99 -3.37 -8.90 10.24
N GLY A 100 -4.33 -7.96 10.28
CA GLY A 100 -5.08 -7.62 11.49
C GLY A 100 -4.49 -6.51 12.36
N PHE A 101 -3.41 -5.85 11.93
CA PHE A 101 -2.91 -4.63 12.56
C PHE A 101 -3.38 -3.40 11.77
N GLU A 102 -3.51 -2.26 12.43
CA GLU A 102 -3.91 -1.01 11.78
C GLU A 102 -2.70 -0.14 11.42
N MET A 103 -2.86 0.61 10.34
CA MET A 103 -1.93 1.67 9.95
C MET A 103 -2.75 2.92 9.59
N ASN A 104 -2.21 4.08 9.93
CA ASN A 104 -2.75 5.35 9.46
C ASN A 104 -2.33 5.61 7.98
N ALA A 105 -2.86 6.66 7.37
CA ALA A 105 -2.63 6.92 5.95
C ALA A 105 -1.16 7.16 5.60
N ASN A 106 -0.38 7.81 6.49
CA ASN A 106 1.02 8.07 6.24
C ASN A 106 1.90 6.82 6.44
N GLN A 107 1.58 5.99 7.43
CA GLN A 107 2.19 4.67 7.61
C GLN A 107 1.91 3.76 6.41
N TRP A 108 0.69 3.79 5.85
CA TRP A 108 0.38 3.08 4.59
C TRP A 108 1.22 3.60 3.42
N ALA A 109 1.38 4.91 3.26
CA ALA A 109 2.20 5.50 2.20
C ALA A 109 3.67 5.03 2.29
N HIS A 110 4.24 5.05 3.49
CA HIS A 110 5.58 4.52 3.75
C HIS A 110 5.67 3.00 3.52
N PHE A 111 4.66 2.25 3.98
CA PHE A 111 4.62 0.80 3.81
C PHE A 111 4.60 0.40 2.33
N ILE A 112 3.84 1.10 1.48
CA ILE A 112 3.81 0.86 0.03
C ILE A 112 5.22 0.95 -0.58
N ALA A 113 5.99 2.00 -0.25
CA ALA A 113 7.34 2.18 -0.78
C ALA A 113 8.32 1.08 -0.32
N ILE A 114 8.25 0.70 0.96
CA ILE A 114 9.05 -0.41 1.51
C ILE A 114 8.67 -1.72 0.81
N HIS A 115 7.38 -1.98 0.69
CA HIS A 115 6.83 -3.21 0.10
C HIS A 115 7.22 -3.36 -1.38
N GLU A 116 7.10 -2.31 -2.18
CA GLU A 116 7.55 -2.29 -3.59
C GLU A 116 9.05 -2.62 -3.70
N THR A 117 9.88 -1.99 -2.86
CA THR A 117 11.33 -2.23 -2.84
C THR A 117 11.67 -3.70 -2.52
N LEU A 118 10.94 -4.31 -1.60
CA LEU A 118 11.13 -5.72 -1.24
C LEU A 118 10.77 -6.64 -2.42
N HIS A 119 9.69 -6.36 -3.14
CA HIS A 119 9.30 -7.12 -4.33
C HIS A 119 10.28 -6.96 -5.49
N ILE A 120 10.80 -5.76 -5.75
CA ILE A 120 11.85 -5.55 -6.76
C ILE A 120 13.08 -6.42 -6.45
N ARG A 121 13.51 -6.47 -5.17
CA ARG A 121 14.62 -7.33 -4.75
C ARG A 121 14.29 -8.82 -4.92
N GLN A 122 13.06 -9.23 -4.64
CA GLN A 122 12.61 -10.62 -4.88
C GLN A 122 12.67 -10.98 -6.35
N LEU A 123 12.15 -10.14 -7.24
CA LEU A 123 12.22 -10.32 -8.70
C LEU A 123 13.68 -10.39 -9.19
N GLY A 124 14.56 -9.57 -8.63
CA GLY A 124 16.00 -9.62 -8.91
C GLY A 124 16.61 -10.99 -8.59
N ARG A 125 16.32 -11.55 -7.41
CA ARG A 125 16.79 -12.88 -7.01
C ARG A 125 16.21 -13.99 -7.89
N ILE A 126 14.93 -13.92 -8.25
CA ILE A 126 14.28 -14.88 -9.15
C ILE A 126 14.98 -14.86 -10.51
N ARG A 127 15.21 -13.66 -11.06
CA ARG A 127 15.92 -13.50 -12.33
C ARG A 127 17.31 -14.11 -12.27
N GLU A 128 18.08 -13.85 -11.20
CA GLU A 128 19.43 -14.40 -11.02
C GLU A 128 19.43 -15.92 -10.92
N ALA A 129 18.45 -16.52 -10.24
CA ALA A 129 18.33 -17.97 -10.10
C ALA A 129 17.89 -18.70 -11.37
N ASN A 130 17.39 -17.97 -12.38
CA ASN A 130 16.90 -18.51 -13.66
C ASN A 130 17.72 -18.04 -14.86
N LYS A 131 18.92 -17.48 -14.63
CA LYS A 131 19.92 -17.24 -15.67
C LYS A 131 20.71 -18.51 -15.93
#